data_AF-A0A645EDH5-F1
#
_entry.id   AF-A0A645EDH5-F1
#
_cell.length_a   1.000
_cell.length_b   1.000
_cell.length_c   1.000
_cell.angle_alpha   90.00
_cell.angle_beta   90.00
_cell.angle_gamma   90.00
#
_symmetry.space_group_name_H-M   'P 1'
#
loop_
_entity.id
_entity.type
_entity.pdbx_description
1 polymer ?
#
loop_
_entity_poly.entity_id
_entity_poly.type
_entity_poly.pdbx_seq_one_letter_code
_entity_poly.pdbx_strand_id
1 'polypeptide(L)'
;MGATLPFTLILQSGPIAFLQATVVAVTTFLTIYWAGSRLFGLDKRFATTLAAGGSICGVSASIAIGGSVKAEKEHVSVAISLVVVYAMIVVFLLPMVIKAFGIPSGPAGAWIGTSEFADAAGMAAASAIDEQAIKTFTLMKVVGRDMFVGIWCFSMA
;
A
#
# COMPACT_ATOMS: atom_id res chain seq x y z
N MET A 1 -7.75 -1.28 13.74
CA MET A 1 -8.59 -0.70 12.67
C MET A 1 -9.64 -1.67 12.14
N GLY A 2 -9.32 -2.95 11.91
CA GLY A 2 -10.31 -3.91 11.39
C GLY A 2 -11.52 -4.21 12.28
N ALA A 3 -11.38 -4.12 13.61
CA ALA A 3 -12.46 -4.43 14.55
C ALA A 3 -13.66 -3.46 14.52
N THR A 4 -13.51 -2.28 13.89
CA THR A 4 -14.57 -1.27 13.80
C THR A 4 -15.41 -1.40 12.52
N LEU A 5 -15.10 -2.35 11.63
CA LEU A 5 -15.85 -2.55 10.38
C LEU A 5 -17.06 -3.48 10.58
N PRO A 6 -18.26 -3.09 10.14
CA PRO A 6 -19.43 -3.98 10.19
C PRO A 6 -19.20 -5.21 9.32
N PHE A 7 -19.54 -6.39 9.86
CA PHE A 7 -19.32 -7.67 9.18
C PHE A 7 -20.05 -7.75 7.82
N THR A 8 -21.23 -7.13 7.73
CA THR A 8 -22.01 -7.01 6.48
C THR A 8 -21.26 -6.24 5.40
N LEU A 9 -20.52 -5.20 5.79
CA LEU A 9 -19.77 -4.34 4.86
C LEU A 9 -18.52 -5.06 4.33
N ILE A 10 -17.87 -5.87 5.18
CA ILE A 10 -16.78 -6.77 4.76
C ILE A 10 -17.30 -7.82 3.77
N LEU A 11 -18.44 -8.46 4.06
CA LEU A 11 -19.01 -9.47 3.16
C LEU A 11 -19.40 -8.89 1.79
N GLN A 12 -20.01 -7.70 1.77
CA GLN A 12 -20.53 -7.11 0.55
C GLN A 12 -19.46 -6.40 -0.28
N SER A 13 -18.56 -5.65 0.35
CA SER A 13 -17.58 -4.79 -0.33
C SER A 13 -16.15 -5.35 -0.28
N GLY A 14 -15.88 -6.31 0.60
CA GLY A 14 -14.57 -6.95 0.73
C GLY A 14 -14.08 -7.64 -0.54
N PRO A 15 -14.90 -8.41 -1.29
CA PRO A 15 -14.45 -9.05 -2.52
C PRO A 15 -14.00 -8.05 -3.59
N ILE A 16 -14.73 -6.93 -3.75
CA ILE A 16 -14.38 -5.88 -4.71
C ILE A 16 -13.10 -5.17 -4.28
N ALA A 17 -12.98 -4.81 -3.00
CA ALA A 17 -11.77 -4.18 -2.47
C ALA A 17 -10.55 -5.10 -2.58
N PHE A 18 -10.73 -6.39 -2.35
CA PHE A 18 -9.69 -7.40 -2.51
C PHE A 18 -9.23 -7.50 -3.98
N LEU A 19 -10.17 -7.59 -4.93
CA LEU A 19 -9.85 -7.60 -6.36
C LEU A 19 -9.12 -6.33 -6.79
N GLN A 20 -9.62 -5.16 -6.40
CA GLN A 20 -9.00 -3.88 -6.72
C GLN A 20 -7.59 -3.79 -6.14
N ALA A 21 -7.41 -4.13 -4.87
CA ALA A 21 -6.11 -4.10 -4.22
C ALA A 21 -5.14 -5.10 -4.87
N THR A 22 -5.60 -6.28 -5.27
CA THR A 22 -4.80 -7.25 -6.02
C THR A 22 -4.30 -6.67 -7.33
N VAL A 23 -5.20 -6.08 -8.13
CA VAL A 23 -4.83 -5.49 -9.42
C VAL A 23 -3.82 -4.36 -9.24
N VAL A 24 -4.06 -3.46 -8.28
CA VAL A 24 -3.14 -2.35 -7.99
C VAL A 24 -1.79 -2.86 -7.48
N ALA A 25 -1.78 -3.84 -6.58
CA ALA A 25 -0.55 -4.41 -6.03
C ALA A 25 0.28 -5.12 -7.12
N VAL A 26 -0.34 -5.96 -7.93
CA VAL A 26 0.36 -6.70 -9.01
C VAL A 26 0.89 -5.73 -10.06
N THR A 27 0.07 -4.78 -10.51
CA THR A 27 0.50 -3.80 -11.53
C THR A 27 1.65 -2.94 -11.01
N THR A 28 1.52 -2.36 -9.82
CA THR A 28 2.56 -1.53 -9.19
C THR A 28 3.83 -2.33 -8.94
N PHE A 29 3.71 -3.57 -8.45
CA PHE A 29 4.85 -4.46 -8.23
C PHE A 29 5.62 -4.68 -9.54
N LEU A 30 4.91 -5.09 -10.60
CA LEU A 30 5.54 -5.35 -11.90
C LEU A 30 6.17 -4.08 -12.48
N THR A 31 5.52 -2.93 -12.32
CA THR A 31 6.08 -1.65 -12.77
C THR A 31 7.37 -1.31 -12.03
N ILE A 32 7.39 -1.38 -10.69
CA ILE A 32 8.58 -1.05 -9.89
C ILE A 32 9.70 -2.08 -10.15
N TYR A 33 9.36 -3.37 -10.21
CA TYR A 33 10.33 -4.43 -10.48
C TYR A 33 10.98 -4.26 -11.86
N TRP A 34 10.16 -4.02 -12.89
CA TRP A 34 10.64 -3.86 -14.25
C TRP A 34 11.44 -2.57 -14.40
N ALA A 35 10.95 -1.45 -13.87
CA ALA A 35 11.69 -0.20 -13.86
C ALA A 35 13.03 -0.34 -13.12
N GLY A 36 13.03 -0.92 -11.92
CA GLY A 36 14.22 -1.15 -11.12
C GLY A 36 15.25 -2.03 -11.84
N SER A 37 14.82 -3.15 -12.41
CA SER A 37 15.71 -4.11 -13.05
C SER A 37 16.19 -3.67 -14.45
N ARG A 38 15.34 -3.04 -15.26
CA ARG A 38 15.67 -2.65 -16.66
C ARG A 38 16.12 -1.22 -16.83
N LEU A 39 15.53 -0.25 -16.13
CA LEU A 39 15.87 1.17 -16.29
C LEU A 39 17.05 1.55 -15.39
N PHE A 40 17.05 1.05 -14.15
CA PHE A 40 18.04 1.41 -13.13
C PHE A 40 19.13 0.34 -12.94
N GLY A 41 19.00 -0.83 -13.57
CA GLY A 41 20.00 -1.90 -13.48
C GLY A 41 20.18 -2.48 -12.07
N LEU A 42 19.16 -2.38 -11.22
CA LEU A 42 19.22 -2.87 -9.84
C LEU A 42 19.33 -4.39 -9.79
N ASP A 43 19.99 -4.91 -8.75
CA ASP A 43 19.97 -6.34 -8.46
C ASP A 43 18.52 -6.85 -8.35
N LYS A 44 18.27 -8.06 -8.85
CA LYS A 44 16.91 -8.63 -8.90
C LYS A 44 16.30 -8.75 -7.50
N ARG A 45 17.09 -9.05 -6.47
CA ARG A 45 16.61 -9.16 -5.08
C ARG A 45 16.28 -7.79 -4.53
N PHE A 46 17.08 -6.78 -4.83
CA PHE A 46 16.78 -5.41 -4.43
C PHE A 46 15.54 -4.86 -5.14
N ALA A 47 15.44 -5.04 -6.46
CA ALA A 47 14.27 -4.63 -7.25
C ALA A 47 12.98 -5.32 -6.76
N THR A 48 13.05 -6.62 -6.42
CA THR A 48 11.92 -7.37 -5.84
C THR A 48 11.52 -6.82 -4.48
N THR A 49 12.51 -6.52 -3.63
CA THR A 49 12.27 -5.97 -2.28
C THR A 49 11.62 -4.59 -2.35
N LEU A 50 12.14 -3.70 -3.21
CA LEU A 50 11.61 -2.37 -3.43
C LEU A 50 10.20 -2.41 -4.03
N ALA A 51 9.97 -3.31 -5.00
CA ALA A 51 8.67 -3.51 -5.62
C ALA A 51 7.63 -3.99 -4.61
N ALA A 52 7.97 -4.96 -3.75
CA ALA A 52 7.08 -5.43 -2.69
C ALA A 52 6.76 -4.32 -1.68
N GLY A 53 7.76 -3.51 -1.31
CA GLY A 53 7.56 -2.36 -0.46
C GLY A 53 6.60 -1.34 -1.06
N GLY A 54 6.84 -0.94 -2.30
CA GLY A 54 6.06 0.09 -2.99
C GLY A 54 4.67 -0.34 -3.47
N SER A 55 4.29 -1.61 -3.38
CA SER A 55 3.00 -2.11 -3.91
C SER A 55 2.07 -2.75 -2.88
N ILE A 56 2.58 -3.15 -1.71
CA ILE A 56 1.80 -3.85 -0.68
C ILE A 56 1.66 -2.96 0.55
N CYS A 57 2.32 -3.29 1.68
CA CYS A 57 2.14 -2.59 2.95
C CYS A 57 3.33 -1.69 3.31
N GLY A 58 4.22 -1.38 2.36
CA GLY A 58 5.36 -0.52 2.62
C GLY A 58 6.49 -1.25 3.34
N VAL A 59 6.75 -0.83 4.58
CA VAL A 59 7.92 -1.27 5.36
C VAL A 59 7.87 -2.77 5.66
N SER A 60 6.72 -3.29 6.12
CA SER A 60 6.61 -4.70 6.50
C SER A 60 6.80 -5.65 5.31
N ALA A 61 6.34 -5.27 4.12
CA ALA A 61 6.56 -6.03 2.89
C ALA A 61 8.03 -6.01 2.48
N SER A 62 8.70 -4.86 2.59
CA SER A 62 10.14 -4.75 2.32
C SER A 62 10.96 -5.68 3.22
N ILE A 63 10.63 -5.74 4.52
CA ILE A 63 11.31 -6.61 5.48
C ILE A 63 11.03 -8.08 5.18
N ALA A 64 9.76 -8.46 5.03
CA ALA A 64 9.35 -9.85 4.87
C ALA A 64 9.86 -10.44 3.54
N ILE A 65 9.62 -9.75 2.43
CA ILE A 65 10.05 -10.21 1.11
C ILE A 65 11.56 -10.15 0.97
N GLY A 66 12.21 -9.11 1.50
CA GLY A 66 13.67 -9.01 1.54
C GLY A 66 14.30 -10.20 2.26
N GLY A 67 13.70 -10.66 3.35
CA GLY A 67 14.08 -11.89 4.05
C GLY A 67 13.88 -13.15 3.20
N SER A 68 12.71 -13.31 2.58
CA SER A 68 12.38 -14.49 1.74
C SER A 68 13.31 -14.64 0.54
N VAL A 69 13.59 -13.54 -0.19
CA VAL A 69 14.46 -13.57 -1.37
C VAL A 69 15.96 -13.50 -1.03
N LYS A 70 16.30 -13.46 0.27
CA LYS A 70 17.67 -13.33 0.78
C LYS A 70 18.38 -12.11 0.18
N ALA A 71 17.68 -10.97 0.17
CA ALA A 71 18.28 -9.69 -0.21
C ALA A 71 19.34 -9.28 0.83
N GLU A 72 20.33 -8.51 0.40
CA GLU A 72 21.32 -7.96 1.32
C GLU A 72 20.65 -7.00 2.30
N LYS A 73 21.15 -6.97 3.55
CA LYS A 73 20.58 -6.10 4.59
C LYS A 73 20.56 -4.63 4.18
N GLU A 74 21.58 -4.20 3.43
CA GLU A 74 21.67 -2.86 2.88
C GLU A 74 20.53 -2.57 1.89
N HIS A 75 20.26 -3.49 0.97
CA HIS A 75 19.14 -3.37 0.02
C HIS A 75 17.77 -3.27 0.71
N VAL A 76 17.56 -4.07 1.76
CA VAL A 76 16.32 -3.99 2.55
C VAL A 76 16.21 -2.63 3.24
N SER A 77 17.31 -2.15 3.86
CA SER A 77 17.37 -0.85 4.52
C SER A 77 17.05 0.29 3.54
N VAL A 78 17.69 0.29 2.36
CA VAL A 78 17.47 1.31 1.32
C VAL A 78 16.03 1.27 0.82
N ALA A 79 15.46 0.09 0.58
CA ALA A 79 14.07 -0.04 0.16
C ALA A 79 13.10 0.57 1.19
N ILE A 80 13.31 0.29 2.48
CA ILE A 80 12.52 0.86 3.57
C ILE A 80 12.64 2.39 3.57
N SER A 81 13.85 2.93 3.48
CA SER A 81 14.06 4.39 3.45
C SER A 81 13.32 5.05 2.29
N LEU A 82 13.38 4.48 1.08
CA LEU A 82 12.68 5.01 -0.09
C LEU A 82 11.16 4.99 0.09
N VAL A 83 10.61 3.88 0.60
CA VAL A 83 9.18 3.75 0.90
C VAL A 83 8.73 4.77 1.93
N VAL A 84 9.52 4.99 2.99
CA VAL A 84 9.20 5.97 4.04
C VAL A 84 9.22 7.39 3.49
N VAL A 85 10.25 7.76 2.70
CA VAL A 85 10.32 9.08 2.07
C VAL A 85 9.13 9.30 1.14
N TYR A 86 8.77 8.30 0.33
CA TYR A 86 7.57 8.36 -0.51
C TYR A 86 6.30 8.56 0.33
N ALA A 87 6.11 7.77 1.39
CA ALA A 87 4.96 7.90 2.28
C ALA A 87 4.86 9.31 2.84
N MET A 88 5.97 9.88 3.35
CA MET A 88 5.99 11.25 3.87
C MET A 88 5.56 12.28 2.83
N ILE A 89 5.95 12.12 1.56
CA ILE A 89 5.53 13.02 0.47
C ILE A 89 4.02 12.87 0.21
N VAL A 90 3.54 11.63 0.10
CA VAL A 90 2.14 11.33 -0.23
C VAL A 90 1.18 11.76 0.88
N VAL A 91 1.58 11.68 2.15
CA VAL A 91 0.79 12.16 3.30
C VAL A 91 0.29 13.59 3.10
N PHE A 92 1.10 14.47 2.53
CA PHE A 92 0.73 15.87 2.29
C PHE A 92 0.17 16.09 0.88
N LEU A 93 0.78 15.47 -0.12
CA LEU A 93 0.45 15.69 -1.52
C LEU A 93 -0.95 15.14 -1.86
N LEU A 94 -1.28 13.96 -1.37
CA LEU A 94 -2.52 13.27 -1.74
C LEU A 94 -3.78 13.99 -1.22
N PRO A 95 -3.86 14.44 0.05
CA PRO A 95 -5.02 15.23 0.51
C PRO A 95 -5.16 16.55 -0.23
N MET A 96 -4.06 17.20 -0.60
CA MET A 96 -4.09 18.42 -1.41
C MET A 96 -4.67 18.16 -2.79
N VAL A 97 -4.26 17.08 -3.46
CA VAL A 97 -4.79 16.67 -4.77
C VAL A 97 -6.28 16.33 -4.67
N ILE A 98 -6.68 15.53 -3.68
CA ILE A 98 -8.10 15.18 -3.44
C ILE A 98 -8.96 16.44 -3.31
N LYS A 99 -8.49 17.42 -2.54
CA LYS A 99 -9.19 18.70 -2.35
C LYS A 99 -9.21 19.54 -3.63
N ALA A 100 -8.11 19.61 -4.36
CA ALA A 100 -8.01 20.38 -5.60
C ALA A 100 -8.92 19.86 -6.71
N PHE A 101 -9.06 18.54 -6.83
CA PHE A 101 -9.93 17.89 -7.82
C PHE A 101 -11.37 17.67 -7.35
N GLY A 102 -11.70 18.06 -6.10
CA GLY A 102 -13.06 17.91 -5.55
C GLY A 102 -13.53 16.46 -5.50
N ILE A 103 -12.63 15.51 -5.19
CA ILE A 103 -12.96 14.09 -5.23
C ILE A 103 -13.95 13.73 -4.13
N PRO A 104 -15.04 12.98 -4.44
CA PRO A 104 -16.00 12.56 -3.44
C PRO A 104 -15.39 11.69 -2.34
N SER A 105 -15.98 11.72 -1.15
CA SER A 105 -15.39 11.16 0.07
C SER A 105 -15.07 9.67 0.01
N GLY A 106 -15.95 8.86 -0.59
CA GLY A 106 -15.72 7.42 -0.77
C GLY A 106 -14.45 7.13 -1.58
N PRO A 107 -14.38 7.55 -2.86
CA PRO A 107 -13.17 7.45 -3.68
C PRO A 107 -11.93 8.08 -3.03
N ALA A 108 -12.07 9.23 -2.36
CA ALA A 108 -10.97 9.86 -1.64
C ALA A 108 -10.41 8.97 -0.53
N GLY A 109 -11.28 8.40 0.31
CA GLY A 109 -10.89 7.43 1.35
C GLY A 109 -10.25 6.17 0.76
N ALA A 110 -10.79 5.65 -0.35
CA ALA A 110 -10.19 4.52 -1.05
C ALA A 110 -8.78 4.84 -1.56
N TRP A 111 -8.59 6.03 -2.12
CA TRP A 111 -7.31 6.45 -2.70
C TRP A 111 -6.24 6.68 -1.65
N ILE A 112 -6.61 7.27 -0.51
CA ILE A 112 -5.72 7.37 0.66
C ILE A 112 -5.38 5.96 1.18
N GLY A 113 -6.37 5.07 1.29
CA GLY A 113 -6.18 3.72 1.80
C GLY A 113 -5.25 2.85 0.95
N THR A 114 -5.25 3.05 -0.37
CA THR A 114 -4.37 2.33 -1.29
C THR A 114 -2.97 2.93 -1.35
N SER A 115 -2.85 4.26 -1.36
CA SER A 115 -1.58 4.96 -1.63
C SER A 115 -0.72 5.18 -0.41
N GLU A 116 -1.34 5.36 0.77
CA GLU A 116 -0.61 5.73 1.98
C GLU A 116 -0.02 4.50 2.68
N PHE A 117 1.26 4.52 3.02
CA PHE A 117 1.90 3.42 3.74
C PHE A 117 1.82 3.57 5.26
N ALA A 118 1.71 4.79 5.78
CA ALA A 118 1.59 5.06 7.21
C ALA A 118 0.12 5.13 7.68
N ASP A 119 -0.31 4.14 8.45
CA ASP A 119 -1.73 3.98 8.85
C ASP A 119 -2.27 5.17 9.64
N ALA A 120 -1.49 5.66 10.60
CA ALA A 120 -1.89 6.79 11.44
C ALA A 120 -2.05 8.08 10.61
N ALA A 121 -1.12 8.34 9.69
CA ALA A 121 -1.17 9.52 8.83
C ALA A 121 -2.32 9.42 7.82
N GLY A 122 -2.53 8.24 7.21
CA GLY A 122 -3.66 7.99 6.31
C GLY A 122 -5.01 8.11 7.00
N MET A 123 -5.13 7.62 8.23
CA MET A 123 -6.33 7.82 9.06
C MET A 123 -6.57 9.29 9.34
N ALA A 124 -5.53 10.05 9.73
CA ALA A 124 -5.65 11.49 9.95
C ALA A 124 -6.14 12.23 8.69
N ALA A 125 -5.56 11.91 7.53
CA ALA A 125 -5.97 12.46 6.24
C ALA A 125 -7.43 12.13 5.90
N ALA A 126 -7.86 10.88 6.09
CA ALA A 126 -9.24 10.47 5.85
C ALA A 126 -10.21 11.17 6.82
N SER A 127 -9.81 11.33 8.09
CA SER A 127 -10.62 11.99 9.12
C SER A 127 -10.82 13.49 8.89
N ALA A 128 -9.91 14.12 8.13
CA ALA A 128 -10.04 15.51 7.71
C ALA A 128 -11.09 15.71 6.60
N ILE A 129 -11.60 14.63 5.99
CA ILE A 129 -12.63 14.67 4.95
C ILE A 129 -14.01 14.46 5.59
N ASP A 130 -14.38 13.21 5.91
CA ASP A 130 -15.62 12.86 6.61
C ASP A 130 -15.61 11.40 7.09
N GLU A 131 -16.72 10.96 7.70
CA GLU A 131 -16.89 9.59 8.21
C GLU A 131 -16.95 8.54 7.09
N GLN A 132 -17.42 8.90 5.90
CA GLN A 132 -17.47 7.99 4.75
C GLN A 132 -16.05 7.68 4.25
N ALA A 133 -15.18 8.69 4.15
CA ALA A 133 -13.77 8.54 3.80
C ALA A 133 -13.04 7.64 4.80
N ILE A 134 -13.30 7.79 6.11
CA ILE A 134 -12.75 6.90 7.15
C ILE A 134 -13.17 5.44 6.91
N LYS A 135 -14.45 5.19 6.64
CA LYS A 135 -14.97 3.83 6.39
C LYS A 135 -14.32 3.20 5.17
N THR A 136 -14.26 3.93 4.05
CA THR A 136 -13.66 3.42 2.81
C THR A 136 -12.15 3.25 2.92
N PHE A 137 -11.46 4.18 3.60
CA PHE A 137 -10.04 4.07 3.94
C PHE A 137 -9.77 2.80 4.74
N THR A 138 -10.51 2.59 5.83
CA THR A 138 -10.31 1.45 6.73
C THR A 138 -10.55 0.12 5.99
N LEU A 139 -11.58 0.07 5.14
CA LEU A 139 -11.87 -1.11 4.33
C LEU A 139 -10.75 -1.40 3.33
N MET A 140 -10.30 -0.41 2.56
CA MET A 140 -9.24 -0.62 1.57
C MET A 140 -7.92 -1.01 2.22
N LYS A 141 -7.61 -0.42 3.38
CA LYS A 141 -6.37 -0.67 4.09
C LYS A 141 -6.33 -2.08 4.69
N VAL A 142 -7.32 -2.40 5.52
CA VAL A 142 -7.33 -3.66 6.28
C VAL A 142 -7.62 -4.85 5.38
N VAL A 143 -8.69 -4.77 4.59
CA VAL A 143 -9.15 -5.91 3.76
C VAL A 143 -8.36 -5.99 2.47
N GLY A 144 -8.09 -4.85 1.83
CA GLY A 144 -7.37 -4.82 0.56
C GLY A 144 -5.88 -5.11 0.69
N ARG A 145 -5.22 -4.60 1.75
CA ARG A 145 -3.75 -4.55 1.81
C ARG A 145 -3.15 -5.37 2.95
N ASP A 146 -3.60 -5.15 4.17
CA ASP A 146 -2.94 -5.74 5.35
C ASP A 146 -3.17 -7.26 5.44
N MET A 147 -4.37 -7.74 5.08
CA MET A 147 -4.64 -9.17 4.95
C MET A 147 -3.83 -9.83 3.82
N PHE A 148 -3.37 -9.06 2.84
CA PHE A 148 -2.70 -9.55 1.63
C PHE A 148 -1.23 -9.95 1.89
N VAL A 149 -0.60 -9.38 2.92
CA VAL A 149 0.82 -9.60 3.23
C VAL A 149 1.15 -11.07 3.45
N GLY A 150 0.30 -11.78 4.21
CA GLY A 150 0.52 -13.20 4.51
C GLY A 150 0.51 -14.09 3.27
N ILE A 151 -0.37 -13.79 2.30
CA ILE A 151 -0.49 -14.54 1.04
C ILE A 151 0.76 -14.34 0.17
N TRP A 152 1.21 -13.09 0.01
CA TRP A 152 2.39 -12.78 -0.81
C TRP A 152 3.66 -13.37 -0.25
N CYS A 153 3.87 -13.26 1.07
CA CYS A 153 5.04 -13.84 1.73
C CYS A 153 5.15 -15.34 1.47
N PHE A 154 4.03 -16.07 1.47
CA PHE A 154 4.02 -17.51 1.19
C PHE A 154 4.25 -17.84 -0.29
N SER A 155 3.79 -17.00 -1.21
CA SER A 155 3.97 -17.19 -2.65
C SER A 155 5.40 -16.90 -3.15
N MET A 156 6.15 -16.07 -2.43
CA MET A 156 7.50 -15.62 -2.80
C MET A 156 8.62 -16.27 -1.98
N ALA A 157 8.27 -17.14 -1.02
CA ALA A 157 9.20 -17.98 -0.26
C ALA A 157 9.56 -19.24 -1.05
#